data_AF-A0A0V8GDU8-F1
#
_entry.id   AF-A0A0V8GDU8-F1
#
_cell.length_a   1.000
_cell.length_b   1.000
_cell.length_c   1.000
_cell.angle_alpha   90.00
_cell.angle_beta   90.00
_cell.angle_gamma   90.00
#
_symmetry.space_group_name_H-M   'P 1'
#
loop_
_entity.id
_entity.type
_entity.pdbx_description
1 polymer ?
#
loop_
_entity_poly.entity_id
_entity_poly.type
_entity_poly.pdbx_seq_one_letter_code
_entity_poly.pdbx_strand_id
1 'polypeptide(L)'
;MYDAQAVQTLSSCLQRLNEGKGIEPLVATEGTELPKVINRLKQFDPLKNGLSINEIVHLANALIGEHMSATTIQNWTKREVRDIIGVPHRGKKYSINQASIIYLLDDLKHLFSLEETRELLTIVFKNPNIDEDDLISPLNFYLVYTQHAETSGPIELTEKRLRRSLERINAYRPETVHVLQLCLYARRVSHLTHEAKQRLHHVLQTT
;
A
#
# COMPACT_ATOMS: atom_id res chain seq x y z
N MET A 1 12.63 -1.58 -4.65
CA MET A 1 11.39 -0.87 -5.02
C MET A 1 10.72 -1.65 -6.12
N TYR A 2 9.45 -1.98 -5.93
CA TYR A 2 8.65 -2.68 -6.93
C TYR A 2 8.42 -1.81 -8.15
N ASP A 3 8.24 -2.40 -9.33
CA ASP A 3 7.62 -1.66 -10.42
C ASP A 3 6.17 -1.32 -10.06
N ALA A 4 5.59 -0.38 -10.79
CA ALA A 4 4.30 0.16 -10.41
C ALA A 4 3.11 -0.75 -10.79
N GLN A 5 3.27 -1.58 -11.82
CA GLN A 5 2.35 -2.67 -12.15
C GLN A 5 2.28 -3.72 -11.02
N ALA A 6 3.41 -4.04 -10.39
CA ALA A 6 3.49 -4.96 -9.26
C ALA A 6 2.69 -4.44 -8.05
N VAL A 7 2.91 -3.18 -7.62
CA VAL A 7 2.14 -2.61 -6.50
C VAL A 7 0.65 -2.46 -6.84
N GLN A 8 0.31 -2.14 -8.09
CA GLN A 8 -1.08 -2.11 -8.54
C GLN A 8 -1.73 -3.50 -8.48
N THR A 9 -0.99 -4.55 -8.83
CA THR A 9 -1.45 -5.95 -8.73
C THR A 9 -1.75 -6.34 -7.28
N LEU A 10 -0.87 -5.99 -6.34
CA LEU A 10 -1.09 -6.24 -4.91
C LEU A 10 -2.31 -5.49 -4.37
N SER A 11 -2.41 -4.19 -4.65
CA SER A 11 -3.55 -3.38 -4.18
C SER A 11 -4.88 -3.88 -4.75
N SER A 12 -4.92 -4.25 -6.04
CA SER A 12 -6.10 -4.84 -6.68
C SER A 12 -6.47 -6.19 -6.06
N CYS A 13 -5.48 -7.00 -5.69
CA CYS A 13 -5.69 -8.25 -4.99
C CYS A 13 -6.37 -8.03 -3.63
N LEU A 14 -5.83 -7.12 -2.81
CA LEU A 14 -6.41 -6.79 -1.51
C LEU A 14 -7.84 -6.22 -1.65
N GLN A 15 -8.11 -5.40 -2.67
CA GLN A 15 -9.46 -4.92 -2.96
C GLN A 15 -10.42 -6.07 -3.25
N ARG A 16 -10.03 -7.03 -4.08
CA ARG A 16 -10.86 -8.20 -4.39
C ARG A 16 -11.17 -9.02 -3.13
N LEU A 17 -10.16 -9.26 -2.29
CA LEU A 17 -10.36 -9.94 -1.00
C LEU A 17 -11.33 -9.15 -0.10
N ASN A 18 -11.21 -7.82 -0.07
CA ASN A 18 -12.12 -6.96 0.68
C ASN A 18 -13.56 -6.95 0.12
N GLU A 19 -13.74 -7.24 -1.16
CA GLU A 19 -15.05 -7.38 -1.79
C GLU A 19 -15.61 -8.81 -1.69
N GLY A 20 -14.89 -9.73 -1.01
CA GLY A 20 -15.25 -11.14 -0.92
C GLY A 20 -15.15 -11.88 -2.26
N LYS A 21 -14.40 -11.34 -3.21
CA LYS A 21 -14.19 -11.92 -4.55
C LYS A 21 -12.91 -12.74 -4.56
N GLY A 22 -12.94 -13.86 -5.28
CA GLY A 22 -11.75 -14.67 -5.54
C GLY A 22 -10.68 -13.92 -6.33
N ILE A 23 -9.42 -14.31 -6.19
CA ILE A 23 -8.25 -13.64 -6.79
C ILE A 23 -7.74 -14.35 -8.06
N GLU A 24 -8.45 -15.35 -8.56
CA GLU A 24 -8.06 -16.16 -9.73
C GLU A 24 -7.72 -15.34 -10.99
N PRO A 25 -8.44 -14.25 -11.34
CA PRO A 25 -8.11 -13.45 -12.52
C PRO A 25 -6.73 -12.79 -12.47
N LEU A 26 -6.14 -12.65 -11.27
CA LEU A 26 -4.83 -12.01 -11.07
C LEU A 26 -3.66 -13.00 -11.12
N VAL A 27 -3.94 -14.31 -11.07
CA VAL A 27 -2.95 -15.38 -10.94
C VAL A 27 -3.04 -16.36 -12.11
N ALA A 28 -3.61 -15.92 -13.24
CA ALA A 28 -3.75 -16.76 -14.43
C ALA A 28 -2.38 -16.96 -15.11
N THR A 29 -1.50 -17.75 -14.50
CA THR A 29 -0.34 -18.36 -15.14
C THR A 29 -0.75 -19.76 -15.57
N GLU A 30 -0.83 -19.98 -16.88
CA GLU A 30 -1.18 -21.27 -17.45
C GLU A 30 -0.26 -22.38 -16.87
N GLY A 31 -0.87 -23.42 -16.30
CA GLY A 31 -0.18 -24.67 -15.97
C GLY A 31 0.54 -24.78 -14.62
N THR A 32 0.51 -23.77 -13.75
CA THR A 32 1.08 -23.87 -12.39
C THR A 32 -0.04 -24.13 -11.37
N GLU A 33 0.10 -25.17 -10.55
CA GLU A 33 -0.81 -25.40 -9.41
C GLU A 33 -0.82 -24.14 -8.53
N LEU A 34 -1.98 -23.47 -8.46
CA LEU A 34 -2.15 -22.28 -7.62
C LEU A 34 -1.72 -22.63 -6.19
N PRO A 35 -0.78 -21.87 -5.59
CA PRO A 35 -0.35 -22.12 -4.21
C PRO A 35 -1.55 -22.33 -3.29
N LYS A 36 -1.48 -23.32 -2.39
CA LYS A 36 -2.58 -23.68 -1.45
C LYS A 36 -3.16 -22.49 -0.67
N VAL A 37 -2.42 -21.39 -0.59
CA VAL A 37 -2.87 -20.11 -0.02
C VAL A 37 -4.02 -19.51 -0.83
N ILE A 38 -3.94 -19.54 -2.16
CA ILE A 38 -4.88 -18.91 -3.10
C ILE A 38 -6.24 -19.62 -3.05
N ASN A 39 -6.23 -20.96 -2.99
CA ASN A 39 -7.46 -21.74 -2.87
C ASN A 39 -8.25 -21.45 -1.59
N ARG A 40 -7.56 -21.10 -0.49
CA ARG A 40 -8.22 -20.71 0.77
C ARG A 40 -8.82 -19.30 0.71
N LEU A 41 -8.28 -18.43 -0.14
CA LEU A 41 -8.74 -17.05 -0.27
C LEU A 41 -10.00 -16.90 -1.14
N LYS A 42 -10.45 -17.96 -1.81
CA LYS A 42 -11.67 -17.95 -2.64
C LYS A 42 -12.95 -17.68 -1.85
N GLN A 43 -12.96 -18.02 -0.56
CA GLN A 43 -14.09 -17.82 0.36
C GLN A 43 -13.76 -16.79 1.44
N PHE A 44 -12.84 -15.86 1.15
CA PHE A 44 -12.39 -14.89 2.13
C PHE A 44 -13.51 -13.88 2.46
N ASP A 45 -14.05 -13.98 3.67
CA ASP A 45 -14.90 -12.96 4.27
C ASP A 45 -14.02 -11.97 5.08
N PRO A 46 -13.83 -10.71 4.67
CA PRO A 46 -12.95 -9.74 5.33
C PRO A 46 -13.44 -9.30 6.72
N LEU A 47 -14.74 -9.50 7.03
CA LEU A 47 -15.29 -9.19 8.34
C LEU A 47 -14.93 -10.28 9.35
N LYS A 48 -14.80 -11.53 8.90
CA LYS A 48 -14.53 -12.69 9.77
C LYS A 48 -13.09 -13.19 9.72
N ASN A 49 -12.43 -13.01 8.58
CA ASN A 49 -11.10 -13.57 8.32
C ASN A 49 -10.05 -12.47 8.30
N GLY A 50 -8.82 -12.85 8.65
CA GLY A 50 -7.62 -12.09 8.40
C GLY A 50 -6.57 -12.92 7.67
N LEU A 51 -5.43 -12.32 7.40
CA LEU A 51 -4.25 -12.93 6.80
C LEU A 51 -3.17 -13.12 7.87
N SER A 52 -2.60 -14.32 7.95
CA SER A 52 -1.37 -14.54 8.70
C SER A 52 -0.17 -13.92 7.96
N ILE A 53 0.94 -13.68 8.66
CA ILE A 53 2.16 -13.14 8.04
C ILE A 53 2.61 -13.99 6.84
N ASN A 54 2.57 -15.32 6.97
CA ASN A 54 2.94 -16.20 5.87
C ASN A 54 1.96 -16.09 4.69
N GLU A 55 0.67 -15.88 4.94
CA GLU A 55 -0.32 -15.64 3.87
C GLU A 55 -0.04 -14.31 3.16
N ILE A 56 0.30 -13.26 3.89
CA ILE A 56 0.68 -11.94 3.33
C ILE A 56 1.93 -12.05 2.46
N VAL A 57 2.97 -12.72 2.97
CA VAL A 57 4.24 -12.91 2.25
C VAL A 57 4.06 -13.79 1.01
N HIS A 58 3.37 -14.92 1.14
CA HIS A 58 3.13 -15.82 0.02
C HIS A 58 2.28 -15.15 -1.07
N LEU A 59 1.27 -14.35 -0.69
CA LEU A 59 0.44 -13.64 -1.64
C LEU A 59 1.28 -12.63 -2.45
N ALA A 60 2.13 -11.86 -1.78
CA ALA A 60 3.03 -10.94 -2.47
C ALA A 60 3.99 -11.70 -3.39
N ASN A 61 4.69 -12.70 -2.87
CA ASN A 61 5.70 -13.42 -3.64
C ASN A 61 5.11 -14.18 -4.84
N ALA A 62 3.87 -14.67 -4.73
CA ALA A 62 3.18 -15.34 -5.83
C ALA A 62 2.72 -14.37 -6.93
N LEU A 63 2.36 -13.13 -6.58
CA LEU A 63 1.84 -12.16 -7.55
C LEU A 63 2.93 -11.36 -8.24
N ILE A 64 4.01 -11.04 -7.53
CA ILE A 64 5.01 -10.07 -8.01
C ILE A 64 6.46 -10.55 -7.89
N GLY A 65 6.68 -11.81 -7.52
CA GLY A 65 8.02 -12.41 -7.37
C GLY A 65 8.58 -12.35 -5.95
N GLU A 66 9.62 -13.13 -5.67
CA GLU A 66 10.23 -13.24 -4.33
C GLU A 66 10.89 -11.94 -3.87
N HIS A 67 10.16 -11.16 -3.09
CA HIS A 67 10.62 -9.86 -2.61
C HIS A 67 10.39 -9.63 -1.11
N MET A 68 9.51 -10.44 -0.50
CA MET A 68 9.08 -10.26 0.88
C MET A 68 9.49 -11.46 1.74
N SER A 69 9.93 -11.19 2.97
CA SER A 69 10.32 -12.22 3.93
C SER A 69 9.44 -12.17 5.19
N ALA A 70 9.02 -13.34 5.67
CA ALA A 70 8.23 -13.44 6.91
C ALA A 70 8.98 -12.88 8.12
N THR A 71 10.30 -13.04 8.17
CA THR A 71 11.14 -12.51 9.24
C THR A 71 11.08 -10.99 9.30
N THR A 72 11.17 -10.31 8.14
CA THR A 72 11.06 -8.85 8.06
C THR A 72 9.70 -8.37 8.58
N ILE A 73 8.61 -8.97 8.10
CA ILE A 73 7.26 -8.58 8.54
C ILE A 73 7.04 -8.86 10.04
N GLN A 74 7.65 -9.94 10.57
CA GLN A 74 7.63 -10.20 12.01
C GLN A 74 8.36 -9.12 12.81
N ASN A 75 9.49 -8.62 12.34
CA ASN A 75 10.22 -7.54 13.02
C ASN A 75 9.41 -6.24 13.02
N TRP A 76 8.79 -5.90 11.88
CA TRP A 76 7.92 -4.73 11.76
C TRP A 76 6.74 -4.77 12.72
N THR A 77 6.01 -5.88 12.72
CA THR A 77 4.81 -6.06 13.54
C THR A 77 5.11 -6.18 15.03
N LYS A 78 6.33 -6.57 15.43
CA LYS A 78 6.71 -6.70 16.84
C LYS A 78 7.39 -5.46 17.41
N ARG A 79 8.14 -4.72 16.61
CA ARG A 79 9.05 -3.70 17.15
C ARG A 79 9.12 -2.43 16.30
N GLU A 80 9.43 -2.56 15.02
CA GLU A 80 9.97 -1.41 14.28
C GLU A 80 8.90 -0.37 13.92
N VAL A 81 7.70 -0.82 13.55
CA VAL A 81 6.56 0.02 13.15
C VAL A 81 5.23 -0.56 13.66
N ARG A 82 5.29 -1.17 14.85
CA ARG A 82 4.14 -1.80 15.52
C ARG A 82 3.05 -0.78 15.86
N ASP A 83 3.45 0.45 16.14
CA ASP A 83 2.62 1.62 16.40
C ASP A 83 1.80 2.10 15.19
N ILE A 84 2.06 1.55 14.00
CA ILE A 84 1.22 1.80 12.80
C ILE A 84 0.48 0.55 12.36
N ILE A 85 1.12 -0.61 12.40
CA ILE A 85 0.45 -1.85 11.97
C ILE A 85 -0.54 -2.33 13.05
N GLY A 86 -0.21 -2.15 14.32
CA GLY A 86 -1.01 -2.64 15.44
C GLY A 86 -0.83 -4.13 15.71
N VAL A 87 -1.63 -4.63 16.66
CA VAL A 87 -1.74 -6.08 16.92
C VAL A 87 -2.75 -6.69 15.94
N PRO A 88 -2.71 -8.01 15.65
CA PRO A 88 -3.65 -8.63 14.72
C PRO A 88 -5.13 -8.38 15.07
N HIS A 89 -5.94 -7.85 14.14
CA HIS A 89 -7.37 -7.51 14.38
C HIS A 89 -8.35 -8.68 14.21
N ARG A 90 -7.88 -9.84 13.72
CA ARG A 90 -8.71 -11.03 13.46
C ARG A 90 -8.10 -12.24 14.19
N GLY A 91 -8.12 -12.17 15.52
CA GLY A 91 -7.53 -13.18 16.40
C GLY A 91 -6.01 -13.18 16.32
N LYS A 92 -5.42 -14.15 15.60
CA LYS A 92 -3.96 -14.21 15.33
C LYS A 92 -3.58 -13.72 13.94
N LYS A 93 -4.52 -13.12 13.21
CA LYS A 93 -4.38 -12.71 11.81
C LYS A 93 -4.66 -11.22 11.63
N TYR A 94 -4.01 -10.64 10.63
CA TYR A 94 -4.08 -9.22 10.29
C TYR A 94 -5.26 -8.94 9.35
N SER A 95 -5.93 -7.80 9.49
CA SER A 95 -7.00 -7.39 8.58
C SER A 95 -6.45 -7.03 7.18
N ILE A 96 -7.34 -6.77 6.21
CA ILE A 96 -6.94 -6.26 4.89
C ILE A 96 -6.31 -4.86 5.01
N ASN A 97 -6.80 -4.01 5.92
CA ASN A 97 -6.19 -2.72 6.17
C ASN A 97 -4.76 -2.88 6.71
N GLN A 98 -4.55 -3.75 7.68
CA GLN A 98 -3.20 -4.04 8.21
C GLN A 98 -2.26 -4.62 7.14
N ALA A 99 -2.76 -5.52 6.28
CA ALA A 99 -1.99 -6.01 5.14
C ALA A 99 -1.65 -4.91 4.12
N SER A 100 -2.55 -3.94 3.93
CA SER A 100 -2.32 -2.77 3.07
C SER A 100 -1.19 -1.89 3.62
N ILE A 101 -1.16 -1.64 4.93
CA ILE A 101 -0.06 -0.94 5.62
C ILE A 101 1.26 -1.68 5.41
N ILE A 102 1.26 -3.01 5.56
CA ILE A 102 2.47 -3.83 5.38
C ILE A 102 3.02 -3.72 3.95
N TYR A 103 2.17 -3.82 2.93
CA TYR A 103 2.60 -3.68 1.53
C TYR A 103 3.04 -2.25 1.20
N LEU A 104 2.39 -1.25 1.78
CA LEU A 104 2.80 0.14 1.64
C LEU A 104 4.17 0.39 2.28
N LEU A 105 4.42 -0.10 3.49
CA LEU A 105 5.73 -0.04 4.15
C LEU A 105 6.81 -0.70 3.30
N ASP A 106 6.52 -1.87 2.72
CA ASP A 106 7.49 -2.57 1.88
C ASP A 106 7.88 -1.79 0.62
N ASP A 107 6.92 -1.10 0.01
CA ASP A 107 7.21 -0.25 -1.15
C ASP A 107 7.93 1.05 -0.76
N LEU A 108 7.48 1.71 0.32
CA LEU A 108 7.99 3.01 0.76
C LEU A 108 9.38 2.94 1.43
N LYS A 109 9.80 1.80 2.00
CA LYS A 109 11.13 1.65 2.66
C LYS A 109 12.32 1.92 1.73
N HIS A 110 12.09 1.92 0.42
CA HIS A 110 13.10 2.22 -0.59
C HIS A 110 13.18 3.72 -0.92
N LEU A 111 12.17 4.48 -0.50
CA LEU A 111 12.01 5.92 -0.76
C LEU A 111 12.27 6.76 0.49
N PHE A 112 11.90 6.21 1.64
CA PHE A 112 12.04 6.83 2.94
C PHE A 112 12.71 5.84 3.89
N SER A 113 13.38 6.36 4.92
CA SER A 113 13.73 5.55 6.08
C SER A 113 12.46 5.01 6.75
N LEU A 114 12.62 3.97 7.56
CA LEU A 114 11.50 3.38 8.27
C LEU A 114 10.86 4.37 9.26
N GLU A 115 11.67 5.22 9.88
CA GLU A 115 11.23 6.30 10.77
C GLU A 115 10.37 7.34 10.02
N GLU A 116 10.86 7.85 8.89
CA GLU A 116 10.13 8.81 8.06
C GLU A 116 8.83 8.21 7.52
N THR A 117 8.86 6.94 7.10
CA THR A 117 7.64 6.24 6.67
C THR A 117 6.64 6.17 7.81
N ARG A 118 7.12 5.95 9.05
CA ARG A 118 6.28 5.87 10.23
C ARG A 118 5.60 7.21 10.51
N GLU A 119 6.39 8.27 10.60
CA GLU A 119 5.88 9.63 10.83
C GLU A 119 4.86 10.04 9.77
N LEU A 120 5.17 9.75 8.50
CA LEU A 120 4.33 10.09 7.36
C LEU A 120 2.97 9.37 7.39
N LEU A 121 2.97 8.07 7.65
CA LEU A 121 1.74 7.28 7.65
C LEU A 121 0.87 7.53 8.89
N THR A 122 1.46 7.91 10.02
CA THR A 122 0.71 8.23 11.26
C THR A 122 -0.18 9.46 11.11
N ILE A 123 0.12 10.36 10.16
CA ILE A 123 -0.72 11.52 9.83
C ILE A 123 -2.10 11.08 9.31
N VAL A 124 -2.16 9.97 8.56
CA VAL A 124 -3.38 9.48 7.93
C VAL A 124 -3.98 8.26 8.62
N PHE A 125 -3.13 7.40 9.18
CA PHE A 125 -3.50 6.22 9.95
C PHE A 125 -3.24 6.50 11.43
N LYS A 126 -4.29 6.79 12.19
CA LYS A 126 -4.14 7.36 13.53
C LYS A 126 -3.87 6.27 14.56
N ASN A 127 -4.91 5.65 15.11
CA ASN A 127 -4.72 4.60 16.09
C ASN A 127 -4.65 3.26 15.37
N PRO A 128 -3.53 2.54 15.45
CA PRO A 128 -3.34 1.28 14.72
C PRO A 128 -4.30 0.16 15.16
N ASN A 129 -5.07 0.36 16.24
CA ASN A 129 -6.07 -0.60 16.74
C ASN A 129 -7.52 -0.18 16.45
N ILE A 130 -7.75 0.96 15.79
CA ILE A 130 -9.08 1.52 15.53
C ILE A 130 -9.11 2.03 14.07
N ASP A 131 -9.55 1.20 13.14
CA ASP A 131 -9.60 1.58 11.71
C ASP A 131 -10.54 2.77 11.45
N GLU A 132 -11.51 3.04 12.33
CA GLU A 132 -12.54 4.09 12.16
C GLU A 132 -12.05 5.52 12.43
N ASP A 133 -10.92 5.70 13.12
CA ASP A 133 -10.40 7.04 13.41
C ASP A 133 -9.47 7.59 12.31
N ASP A 134 -9.08 6.74 11.36
CA ASP A 134 -8.26 7.07 10.21
C ASP A 134 -8.92 8.13 9.31
N LEU A 135 -8.08 8.99 8.72
CA LEU A 135 -8.57 9.99 7.74
C LEU A 135 -8.99 9.35 6.41
N ILE A 136 -8.41 8.19 6.12
CA ILE A 136 -8.67 7.34 4.96
C ILE A 136 -8.28 5.92 5.34
N SER A 137 -9.11 4.92 5.01
CA SER A 137 -8.75 3.53 5.31
C SER A 137 -7.44 3.14 4.61
N PRO A 138 -6.57 2.34 5.24
CA PRO A 138 -5.30 1.95 4.64
C PRO A 138 -5.42 1.29 3.27
N LEU A 139 -6.46 0.49 3.04
CA LEU A 139 -6.72 -0.07 1.71
C LEU A 139 -7.01 1.01 0.67
N ASN A 140 -7.87 1.99 0.99
CA ASN A 140 -8.19 3.07 0.06
C ASN A 140 -6.98 3.97 -0.21
N PHE A 141 -6.19 4.26 0.82
CA PHE A 141 -4.93 4.98 0.64
C PHE A 141 -4.01 4.24 -0.32
N TYR A 142 -3.81 2.94 -0.09
CA TYR A 142 -2.95 2.11 -0.93
C TYR A 142 -3.45 2.06 -2.38
N LEU A 143 -4.75 1.91 -2.61
CA LEU A 143 -5.36 1.92 -3.95
C LEU A 143 -5.14 3.25 -4.68
N VAL A 144 -5.34 4.39 -4.00
CA VAL A 144 -5.11 5.70 -4.61
C VAL A 144 -3.62 5.90 -4.89
N TYR A 145 -2.75 5.53 -3.95
CA TYR A 145 -1.30 5.59 -4.13
C TYR A 145 -0.85 4.79 -5.36
N THR A 146 -1.21 3.51 -5.46
CA THR A 146 -0.79 2.66 -6.59
C THR A 146 -1.41 3.07 -7.91
N GLN A 147 -2.66 3.56 -7.92
CA GLN A 147 -3.29 4.12 -9.11
C GLN A 147 -2.49 5.27 -9.73
N HIS A 148 -1.82 6.08 -8.91
CA HIS A 148 -1.09 7.25 -9.36
C HIS A 148 0.44 7.05 -9.40
N ALA A 149 0.94 5.89 -8.95
CA ALA A 149 2.37 5.56 -8.86
C ALA A 149 3.11 5.59 -10.22
N GLU A 150 2.38 5.37 -11.33
CA GLU A 150 2.93 5.43 -12.71
C GLU A 150 2.77 6.78 -13.41
N THR A 151 2.16 7.78 -12.74
CA THR A 151 1.78 9.00 -13.44
C THR A 151 3.01 9.82 -13.85
N SER A 152 3.39 9.70 -15.13
CA SER A 152 4.39 10.54 -15.81
C SER A 152 3.90 11.97 -16.09
N GLY A 153 2.61 12.26 -15.88
CA GLY A 153 2.01 13.58 -16.13
C GLY A 153 2.62 14.70 -15.27
N PRO A 154 2.38 15.99 -15.58
CA PRO A 154 2.84 17.11 -14.75
C PRO A 154 2.42 16.98 -13.28
N ILE A 155 3.28 17.39 -12.33
CA ILE A 155 3.00 17.34 -10.88
C ILE A 155 1.70 18.07 -10.53
N GLU A 156 1.44 19.21 -11.16
CA GLU A 156 0.23 20.01 -10.99
C GLU A 156 -1.06 19.23 -11.36
N LEU A 157 -0.97 18.30 -12.31
CA LEU A 157 -2.10 17.43 -12.65
C LEU A 157 -2.28 16.30 -11.64
N THR A 158 -1.22 15.89 -10.94
CA THR A 158 -1.29 14.87 -9.89
C THR A 158 -2.21 15.32 -8.77
N GLU A 159 -2.10 16.57 -8.30
CA GLU A 159 -3.00 17.07 -7.25
C GLU A 159 -4.46 17.06 -7.67
N LYS A 160 -4.78 17.57 -8.87
CA LYS A 160 -6.15 17.55 -9.41
C LYS A 160 -6.69 16.12 -9.54
N ARG A 161 -5.85 15.17 -9.94
CA ARG A 161 -6.23 13.75 -10.07
C ARG A 161 -6.43 13.10 -8.70
N LEU A 162 -5.53 13.34 -7.75
CA LEU A 162 -5.64 12.87 -6.37
C LEU A 162 -6.92 13.39 -5.73
N ARG A 163 -7.18 14.69 -5.83
CA ARG A 163 -8.40 15.32 -5.34
C ARG A 163 -9.65 14.61 -5.87
N ARG A 164 -9.76 14.41 -7.18
CA ARG A 164 -10.88 13.68 -7.79
C ARG A 164 -10.98 12.23 -7.33
N SER A 165 -9.87 11.53 -7.14
CA SER A 165 -9.88 10.15 -6.60
C SER A 165 -10.38 10.12 -5.16
N LEU A 166 -9.91 11.05 -4.31
CA LEU A 166 -10.28 11.12 -2.90
C LEU A 166 -11.73 11.58 -2.68
N GLU A 167 -12.22 12.54 -3.48
CA GLU A 167 -13.61 12.99 -3.46
C GLU A 167 -14.57 11.83 -3.75
N ARG A 168 -14.24 10.96 -4.72
CA ARG A 168 -15.06 9.78 -5.08
C ARG A 168 -15.24 8.78 -3.93
N ILE A 169 -14.29 8.72 -3.01
CA ILE A 169 -14.32 7.81 -1.85
C ILE A 169 -14.60 8.56 -0.53
N ASN A 170 -15.04 9.82 -0.61
CA ASN A 170 -15.32 10.69 0.54
C ASN A 170 -14.14 10.84 1.53
N ALA A 171 -12.90 10.74 1.02
CA ALA A 171 -11.67 10.78 1.81
C ALA A 171 -10.80 12.02 1.52
N TYR A 172 -11.39 13.05 0.88
CA TYR A 172 -10.67 14.30 0.62
C TYR A 172 -10.43 15.06 1.93
N ARG A 173 -9.16 15.07 2.36
CA ARG A 173 -8.63 15.86 3.47
C ARG A 173 -7.28 16.44 3.05
N PRO A 174 -6.95 17.69 3.43
CA PRO A 174 -5.64 18.29 3.11
C PRO A 174 -4.46 17.39 3.50
N GLU A 175 -4.53 16.77 4.67
CA GLU A 175 -3.51 15.87 5.21
C GLU A 175 -3.35 14.62 4.33
N THR A 176 -4.47 13.98 3.95
CA THR A 176 -4.46 12.82 3.06
C THR A 176 -3.86 13.14 1.70
N VAL A 177 -4.21 14.31 1.13
CA VAL A 177 -3.65 14.77 -0.16
C VAL A 177 -2.16 14.97 -0.03
N HIS A 178 -1.72 15.68 1.02
CA HIS A 178 -0.32 15.99 1.26
C HIS A 178 0.54 14.74 1.42
N VAL A 179 0.09 13.79 2.24
CA VAL A 179 0.80 12.53 2.46
C VAL A 179 0.90 11.71 1.16
N LEU A 180 -0.19 11.58 0.40
CA LEU A 180 -0.15 10.90 -0.92
C LEU A 180 0.79 11.60 -1.90
N GLN A 181 0.78 12.94 -1.94
CA GLN A 181 1.68 13.72 -2.78
C GLN A 181 3.14 13.46 -2.45
N LEU A 182 3.51 13.45 -1.16
CA LEU A 182 4.88 13.16 -0.72
C LEU A 182 5.33 11.76 -1.15
N CYS A 183 4.51 10.73 -0.93
CA CYS A 183 4.82 9.37 -1.37
C CYS A 183 5.05 9.29 -2.88
N LEU A 184 4.13 9.86 -3.67
CA LEU A 184 4.20 9.84 -5.13
C LEU A 184 5.36 10.67 -5.67
N TYR A 185 5.67 11.80 -5.02
CA TYR A 185 6.80 12.64 -5.35
C TYR A 185 8.12 11.90 -5.11
N ALA A 186 8.31 11.31 -3.93
CA ALA A 186 9.52 10.57 -3.61
C ALA A 186 9.76 9.42 -4.61
N ARG A 187 8.67 8.70 -4.95
CA ARG A 187 8.72 7.67 -6.00
C ARG A 187 9.17 8.24 -7.33
N ARG A 188 8.58 9.36 -7.78
CA ARG A 188 8.97 10.00 -9.04
C ARG A 188 10.43 10.44 -9.04
N VAL A 189 10.88 11.11 -7.97
CA VAL A 189 12.28 11.54 -7.83
C VAL A 189 13.22 10.36 -7.97
N SER A 190 12.92 9.21 -7.36
CA SER A 190 13.79 8.03 -7.44
C SER A 190 14.07 7.58 -8.89
N HIS A 191 13.16 7.85 -9.83
CA HIS A 191 13.26 7.48 -11.25
C HIS A 191 13.81 8.58 -12.16
N LEU A 192 13.91 9.83 -11.69
CA LEU A 192 14.34 10.95 -12.54
C LEU A 192 15.86 11.01 -12.71
N THR A 193 16.29 11.56 -13.85
CA THR A 193 17.69 11.95 -14.07
C THR A 193 18.07 13.11 -13.15
N HIS A 194 19.38 13.32 -12.92
CA HIS A 194 19.86 14.39 -12.04
C HIS A 194 19.35 15.79 -12.45
N GLU A 195 19.39 16.11 -13.74
CA GLU A 195 18.88 17.38 -14.28
C GLU A 195 17.38 17.54 -14.02
N ALA A 196 16.59 16.48 -14.23
CA ALA A 196 15.16 16.51 -13.96
C ALA A 196 14.85 16.67 -12.46
N LYS A 197 15.66 16.09 -11.57
CA LYS A 197 15.55 16.29 -10.10
C LYS A 197 15.76 17.75 -9.72
N GLN A 198 16.80 18.40 -10.27
CA GLN A 198 17.08 19.82 -9.99
C GLN A 198 15.94 20.74 -10.43
N ARG A 199 15.39 20.51 -11.63
CA ARG A 199 14.22 21.25 -12.14
C ARG A 199 13.01 21.05 -11.24
N LEU A 200 12.78 19.82 -10.77
CA LEU A 200 11.66 19.50 -9.90
C LEU A 200 11.74 20.17 -8.53
N HIS A 201 12.94 20.18 -7.94
CA HIS A 201 13.19 20.84 -6.66
C HIS A 201 12.92 22.35 -6.75
N HIS A 202 13.30 22.98 -7.86
CA HIS A 202 13.01 24.40 -8.08
C HIS A 202 11.50 24.69 -8.14
N VAL A 203 10.72 23.87 -8.85
CA VAL A 203 9.26 24.03 -8.96
C VAL A 203 8.58 23.91 -7.59
N LEU A 204 8.98 22.94 -6.77
CA LEU A 204 8.37 22.72 -5.46
C LEU A 204 8.69 23.82 -4.43
N GLN A 205 9.79 24.54 -4.57
CA GLN A 205 10.10 25.67 -3.69
C GLN A 205 9.32 26.94 -4.05
N THR A 206 8.67 26.96 -5.21
CA THR A 206 7.92 28.13 -5.73
C THR A 206 6.40 28.03 -5.55
N THR A 207 5.91 26.93 -5.00
CA THR A 207 4.49 26.65 -4.73
C THR A 207 4.25 26.53 -3.24
#